data_AF-A0A8H7LG64-F1
#
_entry.id   AF-A0A8H7LG64-F1
#
_cell.length_a   1.000
_cell.length_b   1.000
_cell.length_c   1.000
_cell.angle_alpha   90.00
_cell.angle_beta   90.00
_cell.angle_gamma   90.00
#
_symmetry.space_group_name_H-M   'P 1'
#
loop_
_entity.id
_entity.type
_entity.pdbx_description
1 polymer ?
#
loop_
_entity_poly.entity_id
_entity_poly.type
_entity_poly.pdbx_seq_one_letter_code
_entity_poly.pdbx_strand_id
1 'polypeptide(L)'
;MHKVGFKSGDKIFPVLMSTIRKYTKLHKGGNATKIFDRYYGFLCVRHLIRMVCIGALRQCKRLDKFLNGIEPDVPWQEATEELVANTLQSMIEVLCSENSVNVEHLLAMMSQSGHAFTIDGGLGYEDVEFLILMLWKDRKSLVPLRLCGLLPGLPAMLFVLCQMTVLSKSSIIHRPWLALEDIIFRCYIGETTNPEREILRQFCIYIESHVLNRYHAISLDYERVDKEDSRTVAEAYCTVFTPPMDLSLAPIIQLDVSMMLFRWVLDLLGWQAKGALAGEDLVPHIIKSAMARLTLEIDREWSGPMLDKRRAFTNRYAGEVFGYTSSLVLQKKISTHSVQQALVQMFMEGDFHELAGRVLMLVTRESSHSPPSFDELCMSFRQIGKAFDMLPSPSPEQLESIALTWRKIFLNLMYHHQSVLTHTHEDVIDEAVQSWDALRPSSIKRPPDVFECTNPRCAIRSTYAVRPEACIVCGECEEAMYCDIGRLNQQMPTGAIVGHQKISPAVFKYLGTGDHEASAQKLS
;
A
#
# COMPACT_ATOMS: atom_id res chain seq x y z
N MET A 1 38.43 8.99 6.53
CA MET A 1 37.88 9.41 7.84
C MET A 1 38.77 10.43 8.56
N HIS A 2 40.06 10.19 8.83
CA HIS A 2 40.94 11.19 9.49
C HIS A 2 41.04 12.55 8.74
N LYS A 3 40.89 12.56 7.41
CA LYS A 3 40.79 13.79 6.57
C LYS A 3 39.38 14.37 6.44
N VAL A 4 38.34 13.61 6.80
CA VAL A 4 36.91 13.96 6.63
C VAL A 4 36.31 14.43 7.95
N GLY A 5 36.64 13.77 9.07
CA GLY A 5 36.17 14.14 10.41
C GLY A 5 36.78 15.41 11.00
N PHE A 6 37.73 16.04 10.30
CA PHE A 6 38.41 17.28 10.74
C PHE A 6 38.27 18.45 9.76
N LYS A 7 37.58 18.27 8.62
CA LYS A 7 37.30 19.37 7.68
C LYS A 7 35.85 19.79 7.80
N SER A 8 35.56 20.58 8.83
CA SER A 8 34.45 21.52 8.83
C SER A 8 34.74 22.63 7.80
N GLY A 9 33.79 22.91 6.91
CA GLY A 9 33.86 24.01 5.95
C GLY A 9 33.32 23.66 4.55
N ASP A 10 33.21 24.69 3.71
CA ASP A 10 32.49 24.82 2.43
C ASP A 10 32.80 23.79 1.30
N LYS A 11 33.43 22.64 1.61
CA LYS A 11 33.89 21.62 0.64
C LYS A 11 33.62 20.17 1.07
N ILE A 12 32.76 19.93 2.05
CA ILE A 12 32.52 18.59 2.59
C ILE A 12 31.90 17.63 1.55
N PHE A 13 30.93 18.07 0.75
CA PHE A 13 30.31 17.24 -0.29
C PHE A 13 31.32 16.85 -1.39
N PRO A 14 32.11 17.78 -1.98
CA PRO A 14 33.17 17.43 -2.92
C PRO A 14 34.19 16.42 -2.37
N VAL A 15 34.60 16.55 -1.10
CA VAL A 15 35.54 15.62 -0.47
C VAL A 15 34.91 14.23 -0.32
N LEU A 16 33.65 14.16 0.13
CA LEU A 16 32.92 12.90 0.26
C LEU A 16 32.71 12.23 -1.09
N MET A 17 32.22 12.96 -2.09
CA MET A 17 32.00 12.43 -3.43
C MET A 17 33.30 11.96 -4.08
N SER A 18 34.39 12.72 -3.94
CA SER A 18 35.71 12.27 -4.40
C SER A 18 36.16 10.98 -3.71
N THR A 19 35.91 10.86 -2.41
CA THR A 19 36.27 9.68 -1.61
C THR A 19 35.46 8.47 -2.04
N ILE A 20 34.14 8.60 -2.15
CA ILE A 20 33.24 7.53 -2.60
C ILE A 20 33.59 7.11 -4.03
N ARG A 21 33.79 8.05 -4.96
CA ARG A 21 34.16 7.74 -6.34
C ARG A 21 35.52 7.01 -6.42
N LYS A 22 36.52 7.44 -5.65
CA LYS A 22 37.82 6.76 -5.58
C LYS A 22 37.69 5.36 -5.01
N TYR A 23 36.97 5.21 -3.91
CA TYR A 23 36.70 3.91 -3.30
C TYR A 23 36.02 2.96 -4.28
N THR A 24 34.92 3.41 -4.90
CA THR A 24 34.19 2.68 -5.94
C THR A 24 35.09 2.30 -7.11
N LYS A 25 36.04 3.15 -7.53
CA LYS A 25 37.01 2.84 -8.60
C LYS A 25 38.05 1.79 -8.19
N LEU A 26 38.57 1.86 -6.97
CA LEU A 26 39.58 0.93 -6.46
C LEU A 26 39.02 -0.49 -6.28
N HIS A 27 37.75 -0.61 -5.93
CA HIS A 27 37.10 -1.89 -5.65
C HIS A 27 36.24 -2.40 -6.83
N LYS A 28 36.56 -2.02 -8.08
CA LYS A 28 35.92 -2.54 -9.30
C LYS A 28 36.40 -3.95 -9.72
N GLY A 29 37.26 -4.60 -8.93
CA GLY A 29 37.81 -5.93 -9.23
C GLY A 29 36.76 -7.02 -9.07
N GLY A 30 35.96 -7.25 -10.12
CA GLY A 30 34.96 -8.32 -10.24
C GLY A 30 33.53 -7.78 -10.35
N ASN A 31 33.07 -7.49 -11.58
CA ASN A 31 31.71 -7.22 -12.09
C ASN A 31 30.62 -6.51 -11.25
N ALA A 32 30.85 -6.07 -10.02
CA ALA A 32 29.90 -5.30 -9.23
C ALA A 32 30.64 -4.28 -8.35
N THR A 33 30.20 -3.04 -8.39
CA THR A 33 30.58 -2.04 -7.38
C THR A 33 29.89 -2.44 -6.07
N LYS A 34 30.64 -2.74 -5.02
CA LYS A 34 30.07 -3.09 -3.71
C LYS A 34 30.55 -2.12 -2.63
N ILE A 35 29.80 -1.03 -2.47
CA ILE A 35 30.10 0.03 -1.49
C ILE A 35 29.91 -0.46 -0.05
N PHE A 36 28.96 -1.36 0.19
CA PHE A 36 28.59 -1.88 1.50
C PHE A 36 29.37 -3.14 1.89
N ASP A 37 30.01 -3.84 0.95
CA ASP A 37 30.86 -5.01 1.21
C ASP A 37 32.05 -4.74 2.14
N ARG A 38 32.45 -3.47 2.29
CA ARG A 38 33.47 -3.10 3.29
C ARG A 38 32.96 -1.99 4.19
N TYR A 39 33.38 -2.09 5.44
CA TYR A 39 33.11 -1.12 6.49
C TYR A 39 33.41 0.34 6.07
N TYR A 40 34.50 0.58 5.32
CA TYR A 40 34.85 1.93 4.90
C TYR A 40 33.85 2.56 3.93
N GLY A 41 33.36 1.79 2.96
CA GLY A 41 32.36 2.27 2.00
C GLY A 41 31.01 2.52 2.69
N PHE A 42 30.59 1.61 3.57
CA PHE A 42 29.45 1.81 4.47
C PHE A 42 29.56 3.13 5.26
N LEU A 43 30.71 3.39 5.90
CA LEU A 43 30.93 4.64 6.65
C LEU A 43 30.84 5.88 5.76
N CYS A 44 31.29 5.82 4.50
CA CYS A 44 31.19 6.94 3.57
C CYS A 44 29.74 7.27 3.25
N VAL A 45 28.89 6.26 2.99
CA VAL A 45 27.46 6.45 2.74
C VAL A 45 26.77 6.98 4.00
N ARG A 46 27.05 6.40 5.17
CA ARG A 46 26.48 6.86 6.44
C ARG A 46 26.87 8.31 6.75
N HIS A 47 28.10 8.73 6.46
CA HIS A 47 28.51 10.12 6.64
C HIS A 47 27.81 11.05 5.64
N LEU A 48 27.64 10.63 4.39
CA LEU A 48 26.89 11.38 3.39
C LEU A 48 25.44 11.62 3.83
N ILE A 49 24.75 10.58 4.33
CA ILE A 49 23.38 10.69 4.85
C ILE A 49 23.30 11.77 5.95
N ARG A 50 24.24 11.75 6.90
CA ARG A 50 24.29 12.76 7.98
C ARG A 50 24.50 14.16 7.44
N MET A 51 25.41 14.33 6.47
CA MET A 51 25.68 15.64 5.87
C MET A 51 24.48 16.18 5.09
N VAL A 52 23.67 15.32 4.46
CA VAL A 52 22.38 15.71 3.88
C VAL A 52 21.43 16.23 4.96
N CYS A 53 21.31 15.54 6.09
CA CYS A 53 20.43 15.97 7.19
C CYS A 53 20.85 17.31 7.78
N ILE A 54 22.15 17.47 8.06
CA ILE A 54 22.75 18.73 8.54
C ILE A 54 22.52 19.85 7.51
N GLY A 55 22.75 19.57 6.23
CA GLY A 55 22.55 20.51 5.13
C GLY A 55 21.11 21.03 5.10
N ALA A 56 20.12 20.13 5.13
CA ALA A 56 18.70 20.50 5.15
C ALA A 56 18.33 21.36 6.38
N LEU A 57 18.74 20.97 7.58
CA LEU A 57 18.44 21.77 8.79
C LEU A 57 19.13 23.13 8.79
N ARG A 58 20.33 23.23 8.22
CA ARG A 58 21.04 24.50 8.09
C ARG A 58 20.26 25.46 7.20
N GLN A 59 19.71 24.98 6.08
CA GLN A 59 18.93 25.82 5.18
C GLN A 59 17.61 26.27 5.79
N CYS A 60 16.96 25.41 6.57
CA CYS A 60 15.77 25.79 7.33
C CYS A 60 16.05 26.65 8.57
N LYS A 61 17.31 27.06 8.84
CA LYS A 61 17.73 27.76 10.06
C LYS A 61 17.33 27.04 11.34
N ARG A 62 17.22 25.71 11.28
CA ARG A 62 16.87 24.83 12.43
C ARG A 62 18.09 24.14 13.04
N LEU A 63 19.24 24.15 12.36
CA LEU A 63 20.46 23.49 12.84
C LEU A 63 20.93 24.05 14.19
N ASP A 64 20.99 25.37 14.36
CA ASP A 64 21.42 25.96 15.64
C ASP A 64 20.46 25.62 16.78
N LYS A 65 19.14 25.61 16.50
CA LYS A 65 18.12 25.21 17.48
C LYS A 65 18.30 23.74 17.88
N PHE A 66 18.58 22.86 16.92
CA PHE A 66 18.88 21.45 17.18
C PHE A 66 20.15 21.28 18.02
N LEU A 67 21.25 21.94 17.64
CA LEU A 67 22.53 21.85 18.35
C LEU A 67 22.43 22.39 19.78
N ASN A 68 21.65 23.45 20.01
CA ASN A 68 21.41 24.01 21.34
C ASN A 68 20.40 23.21 22.18
N GLY A 69 19.57 22.36 21.54
CA GLY A 69 18.56 21.54 22.18
C GLY A 69 19.07 20.17 22.64
N ILE A 70 20.18 19.71 22.06
CA ILE A 70 20.80 18.43 22.40
C ILE A 70 21.70 18.56 23.63
N GLU A 71 21.54 17.64 24.59
CA GLU A 71 22.45 17.52 25.72
C GLU A 71 23.85 17.05 25.26
N PRO A 72 24.95 17.63 25.79
CA PRO A 72 26.31 17.27 25.37
C PRO A 72 26.66 15.78 25.52
N ASP A 73 26.02 15.09 26.46
CA ASP A 73 26.28 13.70 26.81
C ASP A 73 25.27 12.71 26.20
N VAL A 74 24.38 13.18 25.32
CA VAL A 74 23.40 12.31 24.67
C VAL A 74 24.11 11.19 23.88
N PRO A 75 23.62 9.94 23.93
CA PRO A 75 24.17 8.87 23.11
C PRO A 75 24.13 9.24 21.62
N TRP A 76 25.23 8.93 20.91
CA TRP A 76 25.36 9.29 19.49
C TRP A 76 24.21 8.77 18.61
N GLN A 77 23.64 7.62 18.97
CA GLN A 77 22.50 7.04 18.26
C GLN A 77 21.25 7.91 18.41
N GLU A 78 20.91 8.31 19.65
CA GLU A 78 19.78 9.18 19.94
C GLU A 78 19.92 10.54 19.26
N ALA A 79 21.11 11.15 19.30
CA ALA A 79 21.39 12.39 18.53
C ALA A 79 21.18 12.21 17.02
N THR A 80 21.52 11.04 16.48
CA THR A 80 21.32 10.74 15.05
C THR A 80 19.83 10.58 14.73
N GLU A 81 19.06 9.92 15.59
CA GLU A 81 17.61 9.75 15.43
C GLU A 81 16.89 11.09 15.51
N GLU A 82 17.26 11.96 16.46
CA GLU A 82 16.67 13.30 16.60
C GLU A 82 17.02 14.21 15.42
N LEU A 83 18.27 14.13 14.92
CA LEU A 83 18.70 14.83 13.70
C LEU A 83 17.80 14.45 12.53
N VAL A 84 17.61 13.14 12.32
CA VAL A 84 16.82 12.59 11.24
C VAL A 84 15.35 13.00 11.38
N ALA A 85 14.77 12.88 12.57
CA ALA A 85 13.39 13.27 12.82
C ALA A 85 13.14 14.75 12.49
N ASN A 86 14.01 15.65 12.95
CA ASN A 86 13.92 17.07 12.64
C ASN A 86 14.06 17.35 11.13
N THR A 87 14.99 16.66 10.45
CA THR A 87 15.16 16.79 9.00
C THR A 87 13.92 16.34 8.24
N LEU A 88 13.39 15.16 8.56
CA LEU A 88 12.22 14.59 7.88
C LEU A 88 10.99 15.47 8.09
N GLN A 89 10.81 16.02 9.29
CA GLN A 89 9.73 16.97 9.58
C GLN A 89 9.78 18.18 8.63
N SER A 90 10.96 18.78 8.43
CA SER A 90 11.12 19.88 7.47
C SER A 90 10.90 19.46 6.02
N MET A 91 11.29 18.24 5.64
CA MET A 91 11.02 17.72 4.29
C MET A 91 9.52 17.50 4.05
N ILE A 92 8.80 16.98 5.04
CA ILE A 92 7.34 16.78 4.98
C ILE A 92 6.62 18.12 4.86
N GLU A 93 6.97 19.11 5.70
CA GLU A 93 6.42 20.48 5.64
C GLU A 93 6.55 21.08 4.23
N VAL A 94 7.69 20.88 3.60
CA VAL A 94 7.96 21.36 2.24
C VAL A 94 7.15 20.58 1.19
N LEU A 95 7.03 19.25 1.29
CA LEU A 95 6.20 18.46 0.38
C LEU A 95 4.72 18.85 0.47
N CYS A 96 4.19 19.01 1.69
CA CYS A 96 2.81 19.40 1.93
C CYS A 96 2.48 20.82 1.43
N SER A 97 3.49 21.66 1.19
CA SER A 97 3.28 23.00 0.62
C SER A 97 2.99 22.97 -0.88
N GLU A 98 3.23 21.84 -1.56
CA GLU A 98 3.06 21.64 -3.02
C GLU A 98 3.73 22.71 -3.90
N ASN A 99 4.74 23.40 -3.34
CA ASN A 99 5.43 24.50 -3.99
C ASN A 99 6.89 24.11 -4.26
N SER A 100 7.24 23.97 -5.55
CA SER A 100 8.59 23.62 -5.98
C SER A 100 9.66 24.62 -5.51
N VAL A 101 9.30 25.89 -5.31
CA VAL A 101 10.20 26.91 -4.77
C VAL A 101 10.62 26.58 -3.35
N ASN A 102 9.72 26.02 -2.54
CA ASN A 102 10.04 25.61 -1.17
C ASN A 102 11.01 24.42 -1.16
N VAL A 103 10.90 23.51 -2.12
CA VAL A 103 11.85 22.41 -2.33
C VAL A 103 13.22 22.94 -2.73
N GLU A 104 13.28 23.83 -3.72
CA GLU A 104 14.54 24.45 -4.15
C GLU A 104 15.21 25.23 -3.01
N HIS A 105 14.41 25.92 -2.19
CA HIS A 105 14.89 26.64 -1.01
C HIS A 105 15.45 25.69 0.05
N LEU A 106 14.74 24.61 0.38
CA LEU A 106 15.21 23.58 1.32
C LEU A 106 16.54 22.96 0.88
N LEU A 107 16.67 22.71 -0.42
CA LEU A 107 17.90 22.18 -1.01
C LEU A 107 18.98 23.26 -1.20
N ALA A 108 18.68 24.54 -0.93
CA ALA A 108 19.52 25.69 -1.27
C ALA A 108 20.10 25.63 -2.69
N MET A 109 19.25 25.22 -3.62
CA MET A 109 19.55 25.27 -5.03
C MET A 109 19.39 26.69 -5.52
N MET A 110 20.48 27.30 -6.02
CA MET A 110 20.32 28.45 -6.90
C MET A 110 20.01 27.91 -8.30
N SER A 111 18.92 28.35 -8.92
CA SER A 111 18.38 27.90 -10.22
C SER A 111 19.42 27.81 -11.35
N GLN A 112 20.52 28.56 -11.26
CA GLN A 112 21.61 28.54 -12.23
C GLN A 112 22.70 27.49 -11.95
N SER A 113 22.90 27.09 -10.69
CA SER A 113 24.03 26.26 -10.25
C SER A 113 23.82 24.76 -10.45
N GLY A 114 22.58 24.26 -10.34
CA GLY A 114 22.28 22.82 -10.43
C GLY A 114 22.91 21.97 -9.31
N HIS A 115 23.25 22.58 -8.17
CA HIS A 115 23.81 21.91 -6.99
C HIS A 115 22.89 22.12 -5.78
N ALA A 116 22.59 21.06 -5.03
CA ALA A 116 21.97 21.16 -3.71
C ALA A 116 23.04 21.42 -2.65
N PHE A 117 22.70 22.12 -1.56
CA PHE A 117 23.57 22.45 -0.42
C PHE A 117 24.84 23.21 -0.84
N THR A 118 24.67 24.24 -1.68
CA THR A 118 25.76 25.03 -2.29
C THR A 118 26.78 25.60 -1.29
N ILE A 119 26.34 25.95 -0.08
CA ILE A 119 27.20 26.47 1.00
C ILE A 119 28.31 25.46 1.37
N ASP A 120 28.06 24.17 1.20
CA ASP A 120 28.95 23.08 1.62
C ASP A 120 29.66 22.40 0.43
N GLY A 121 29.72 23.10 -0.71
CA GLY A 121 30.30 22.64 -1.98
C GLY A 121 29.34 21.81 -2.84
N GLY A 122 28.20 21.43 -2.26
CA GLY A 122 27.01 20.89 -2.89
C GLY A 122 27.08 19.53 -3.61
N LEU A 123 25.91 18.95 -3.84
CA LEU A 123 25.71 17.75 -4.68
C LEU A 123 25.17 18.19 -6.05
N GLY A 124 25.93 17.95 -7.11
CA GLY A 124 25.48 18.21 -8.49
C GLY A 124 24.64 17.07 -9.07
N TYR A 125 24.01 17.29 -10.22
CA TYR A 125 23.23 16.25 -10.92
C TYR A 125 24.04 14.98 -11.25
N GLU A 126 25.30 15.12 -11.68
CA GLU A 126 26.19 13.98 -11.95
C GLU A 126 26.57 13.20 -10.69
N ASP A 127 26.58 13.86 -9.52
CA ASP A 127 26.78 13.19 -8.23
C ASP A 127 25.54 12.41 -7.85
N VAL A 128 24.35 12.99 -8.01
CA VAL A 128 23.07 12.33 -7.73
C VAL A 128 22.89 11.08 -8.59
N GLU A 129 23.09 11.19 -9.91
CA GLU A 129 23.00 10.03 -10.81
C GLU A 129 24.00 8.94 -10.43
N PHE A 130 25.25 9.32 -10.13
CA PHE A 130 26.26 8.37 -9.66
C PHE A 130 25.86 7.68 -8.35
N LEU A 131 25.30 8.43 -7.39
CA LEU A 131 24.87 7.89 -6.10
C LEU A 131 23.71 6.89 -6.27
N ILE A 132 22.70 7.23 -7.08
CA ILE A 132 21.57 6.33 -7.39
C ILE A 132 22.10 5.03 -7.99
N LEU A 133 22.91 5.11 -9.04
CA LEU A 133 23.45 3.91 -9.69
C LEU A 133 24.39 3.11 -8.79
N MET A 134 25.10 3.77 -7.87
CA MET A 134 25.98 3.11 -6.91
C MET A 134 25.19 2.35 -5.84
N LEU A 135 24.16 2.97 -5.26
CA LEU A 135 23.25 2.32 -4.33
C LEU A 135 22.48 1.17 -5.00
N TRP A 136 22.01 1.38 -6.23
CA TRP A 136 21.28 0.36 -6.98
C TRP A 136 22.15 -0.86 -7.28
N LYS A 137 23.43 -0.67 -7.63
CA LYS A 137 24.37 -1.79 -7.85
C LYS A 137 24.62 -2.62 -6.59
N ASP A 138 24.49 -2.03 -5.41
CA ASP A 138 24.67 -2.70 -4.11
C ASP A 138 23.35 -2.83 -3.32
N ARG A 139 22.24 -2.87 -4.06
CA ARG A 139 20.87 -2.84 -3.50
C ARG A 139 20.55 -4.03 -2.58
N LYS A 140 21.26 -5.15 -2.75
CA LYS A 140 21.14 -6.34 -1.88
C LYS A 140 21.40 -6.03 -0.42
N SER A 141 22.29 -5.09 -0.15
CA SER A 141 22.67 -4.71 1.22
C SER A 141 21.63 -3.81 1.90
N LEU A 142 20.72 -3.18 1.15
CA LEU A 142 19.85 -2.12 1.69
C LEU A 142 18.84 -2.63 2.73
N VAL A 143 18.14 -3.74 2.43
CA VAL A 143 17.14 -4.30 3.35
C VAL A 143 17.80 -4.78 4.66
N PRO A 144 18.86 -5.61 4.65
CA PRO A 144 19.55 -6.00 5.88
C PRO A 144 20.08 -4.82 6.70
N LEU A 145 20.71 -3.83 6.04
CA LEU A 145 21.25 -2.66 6.74
C LEU A 145 20.16 -1.80 7.37
N ARG A 146 18.99 -1.70 6.72
CA ARG A 146 17.84 -0.98 7.29
C ARG A 146 17.23 -1.73 8.47
N LEU A 147 17.02 -3.04 8.36
CA LEU A 147 16.49 -3.88 9.46
C LEU A 147 17.39 -3.91 10.70
N CYS A 148 18.68 -3.57 10.56
CA CYS A 148 19.60 -3.42 11.69
C CYS A 148 19.75 -1.98 12.19
N GLY A 149 18.92 -1.02 11.72
CA GLY A 149 19.04 0.39 12.08
C GLY A 149 20.36 1.06 11.65
N LEU A 150 21.10 0.49 10.70
CA LEU A 150 22.46 0.95 10.34
C LEU A 150 22.50 2.11 9.35
N LEU A 151 21.35 2.41 8.71
CA LEU A 151 21.19 3.52 7.76
C LEU A 151 20.10 4.52 8.22
N PRO A 152 20.25 5.15 9.40
CA PRO A 152 19.31 6.17 9.85
C PRO A 152 19.41 7.40 8.94
N GLY A 153 18.26 7.94 8.52
CA GLY A 153 18.19 9.09 7.62
C GLY A 153 18.33 8.76 6.12
N LEU A 154 18.40 7.47 5.74
CA LEU A 154 18.39 7.09 4.32
C LEU A 154 17.19 7.71 3.57
N PRO A 155 15.95 7.75 4.10
CA PRO A 155 14.83 8.43 3.45
C PRO A 155 15.07 9.92 3.18
N ALA A 156 15.78 10.63 4.07
CA ALA A 156 16.16 12.03 3.83
C ALA A 156 17.17 12.17 2.70
N MET A 157 18.12 11.22 2.57
CA MET A 157 19.00 11.18 1.40
C MET A 157 18.21 10.85 0.12
N LEU A 158 17.29 9.89 0.17
CA LEU A 158 16.44 9.54 -0.97
C LEU A 158 15.58 10.73 -1.40
N PHE A 159 15.05 11.51 -0.46
CA PHE A 159 14.37 12.77 -0.77
C PHE A 159 15.23 13.68 -1.65
N VAL A 160 16.49 13.92 -1.26
CA VAL A 160 17.39 14.77 -2.06
C VAL A 160 17.67 14.15 -3.43
N LEU A 161 17.93 12.83 -3.49
CA LEU A 161 18.18 12.16 -4.76
C LEU A 161 16.96 12.24 -5.69
N CYS A 162 15.75 12.03 -5.17
CA CYS A 162 14.49 12.16 -5.91
C CYS A 162 14.30 13.58 -6.44
N GLN A 163 14.34 14.58 -5.57
CA GLN A 163 14.10 15.98 -5.95
C GLN A 163 15.13 16.48 -6.97
N MET A 164 16.41 16.17 -6.75
CA MET A 164 17.46 16.51 -7.71
C MET A 164 17.29 15.78 -9.05
N THR A 165 16.75 14.55 -9.05
CA THR A 165 16.43 13.82 -10.29
C THR A 165 15.24 14.46 -11.01
N VAL A 166 14.22 14.90 -10.29
CA VAL A 166 13.07 15.66 -10.84
C VAL A 166 13.54 16.98 -11.47
N LEU A 167 14.38 17.73 -10.76
CA LEU A 167 14.91 19.04 -11.18
C LEU A 167 16.04 18.96 -12.21
N SER A 168 16.55 17.76 -12.51
CA SER A 168 17.64 17.55 -13.47
C SER A 168 17.33 18.15 -14.83
N LYS A 169 18.37 18.67 -15.51
CA LYS A 169 18.27 19.17 -16.89
C LYS A 169 18.34 18.05 -17.95
N SER A 170 18.66 16.83 -17.54
CA SER A 170 18.68 15.65 -18.43
C SER A 170 17.27 15.31 -18.94
N SER A 171 17.19 14.64 -20.10
CA SER A 171 15.91 14.12 -20.60
C SER A 171 15.27 13.20 -19.57
N ILE A 172 13.97 13.37 -19.33
CA ILE A 172 13.22 12.58 -18.34
C ILE A 172 13.34 11.06 -18.60
N ILE A 173 13.47 10.65 -19.86
CA ILE A 173 13.56 9.23 -20.26
C ILE A 173 14.94 8.63 -19.92
N HIS A 174 15.99 9.44 -19.79
CA HIS A 174 17.36 8.97 -19.53
C HIS A 174 17.74 8.96 -18.05
N ARG A 175 16.85 9.42 -17.16
CA ARG A 175 17.10 9.46 -15.72
C ARG A 175 16.93 8.07 -15.11
N PRO A 176 17.64 7.73 -14.01
CA PRO A 176 17.65 6.39 -13.43
C PRO A 176 16.41 6.11 -12.56
N TRP A 177 15.20 6.28 -13.10
CA TRP A 177 13.94 6.21 -12.35
C TRP A 177 13.69 4.84 -11.72
N LEU A 178 13.86 3.75 -12.47
CA LEU A 178 13.64 2.39 -11.96
C LEU A 178 14.64 2.01 -10.87
N ALA A 179 15.91 2.41 -11.05
CA ALA A 179 16.93 2.20 -10.05
C ALA A 179 16.60 2.94 -8.75
N LEU A 180 16.09 4.17 -8.87
CA LEU A 180 15.65 4.97 -7.74
C LEU A 180 14.41 4.36 -7.05
N GLU A 181 13.42 3.92 -7.82
CA GLU A 181 12.20 3.29 -7.31
C GLU A 181 12.49 1.98 -6.57
N ASP A 182 13.34 1.11 -7.11
CA ASP A 182 13.80 -0.12 -6.45
C ASP A 182 14.50 0.17 -5.11
N ILE A 183 15.35 1.21 -5.05
CA ILE A 183 15.98 1.64 -3.79
C ILE A 183 14.92 2.15 -2.80
N ILE A 184 13.92 2.91 -3.27
CA ILE A 184 12.84 3.43 -2.43
C ILE A 184 12.00 2.28 -1.87
N PHE A 185 11.61 1.29 -2.68
CA PHE A 185 10.84 0.14 -2.23
C PHE A 185 11.62 -0.69 -1.21
N ARG A 186 12.91 -0.94 -1.43
CA ARG A 186 13.79 -1.60 -0.44
C ARG A 186 13.86 -0.82 0.87
N CYS A 187 13.93 0.51 0.79
CA CYS A 187 13.87 1.35 1.98
C CYS A 187 12.50 1.29 2.66
N TYR A 188 11.41 1.24 1.89
CA TYR A 188 10.03 1.22 2.39
C TYR A 188 9.73 -0.04 3.20
N ILE A 189 10.19 -1.21 2.72
CA ILE A 189 9.97 -2.50 3.39
C ILE A 189 10.97 -2.81 4.51
N GLY A 190 12.00 -1.97 4.68
CA GLY A 190 12.92 -2.06 5.81
C GLY A 190 12.30 -1.53 7.12
N GLU A 191 13.10 -1.46 8.17
CA GLU A 191 12.72 -0.79 9.41
C GLU A 191 12.58 0.72 9.15
N THR A 192 11.33 1.18 9.03
CA THR A 192 10.98 2.52 8.56
C THR A 192 9.83 3.09 9.36
N THR A 193 10.02 4.31 9.87
CA THR A 193 9.02 5.02 10.67
C THR A 193 7.88 5.55 9.81
N ASN A 194 6.76 5.92 10.43
CA ASN A 194 5.60 6.46 9.70
C ASN A 194 5.90 7.74 8.91
N PRO A 195 6.62 8.74 9.45
CA PRO A 195 7.04 9.91 8.67
C PRO A 195 7.94 9.57 7.49
N GLU A 196 8.86 8.62 7.65
CA GLU A 196 9.71 8.15 6.56
C GLU A 196 8.87 7.50 5.44
N ARG A 197 7.90 6.64 5.79
CA ARG A 197 7.01 5.98 4.81
C ARG A 197 6.19 6.99 4.01
N GLU A 198 5.71 8.07 4.63
CA GLU A 198 4.95 9.09 3.92
C GLU A 198 5.79 9.78 2.83
N ILE A 199 7.03 10.18 3.15
CA ILE A 199 7.95 10.76 2.15
C ILE A 199 8.23 9.78 1.02
N LEU A 200 8.57 8.53 1.34
CA LEU A 200 8.89 7.51 0.33
C LEU A 200 7.67 7.23 -0.56
N ARG A 201 6.47 7.16 0.02
CA ARG A 201 5.21 6.98 -0.70
C ARG A 201 4.97 8.08 -1.74
N GLN A 202 5.15 9.35 -1.37
CA GLN A 202 4.98 10.46 -2.30
C GLN A 202 5.87 10.33 -3.54
N PHE A 203 7.10 9.84 -3.36
CA PHE A 203 8.02 9.61 -4.49
C PHE A 203 7.62 8.40 -5.34
N CYS A 204 7.18 7.30 -4.75
CA CYS A 204 6.65 6.16 -5.50
C CYS A 204 5.47 6.59 -6.39
N ILE A 205 4.52 7.34 -5.83
CA ILE A 205 3.36 7.83 -6.57
C ILE A 205 3.80 8.74 -7.71
N TYR A 206 4.76 9.64 -7.46
CA TYR A 206 5.30 10.51 -8.49
C TYR A 206 5.95 9.72 -9.64
N ILE A 207 6.81 8.75 -9.32
CA ILE A 207 7.50 7.94 -10.32
C ILE A 207 6.49 7.12 -11.13
N GLU A 208 5.60 6.37 -10.49
CA GLU A 208 4.61 5.56 -11.19
C GLU A 208 3.66 6.42 -12.04
N SER A 209 3.07 7.48 -11.47
CA SER A 209 2.00 8.24 -12.12
C SER A 209 2.50 9.24 -13.16
N HIS A 210 3.61 9.94 -12.88
CA HIS A 210 4.08 11.04 -13.73
C HIS A 210 5.26 10.67 -14.62
N VAL A 211 5.93 9.55 -14.34
CA VAL A 211 7.06 9.08 -15.14
C VAL A 211 6.68 7.79 -15.87
N LEU A 212 6.48 6.69 -15.17
CA LEU A 212 6.37 5.36 -15.79
C LEU A 212 5.08 5.21 -16.63
N ASN A 213 3.94 5.61 -16.07
CA ASN A 213 2.67 5.57 -16.80
C ASN A 213 2.58 6.58 -17.96
N ARG A 214 3.35 7.67 -17.89
CA ARG A 214 3.34 8.72 -18.93
C ARG A 214 4.32 8.45 -20.07
N TYR A 215 5.44 7.80 -19.76
CA TYR A 215 6.54 7.56 -20.69
C TYR A 215 6.75 6.06 -20.89
N HIS A 216 5.88 5.43 -21.69
CA HIS A 216 5.94 4.00 -22.03
C HIS A 216 7.27 3.53 -22.68
N ALA A 217 8.18 4.45 -23.02
CA ALA A 217 9.53 4.14 -23.47
C ALA A 217 10.44 3.60 -22.34
N ILE A 218 10.06 3.79 -21.07
CA ILE A 218 10.76 3.23 -19.91
C ILE A 218 10.21 1.83 -19.65
N SER A 219 10.98 0.80 -19.97
CA SER A 219 10.58 -0.60 -19.74
C SER A 219 10.64 -0.91 -18.24
N LEU A 220 9.52 -1.39 -17.68
CA LEU A 220 9.44 -1.89 -16.31
C LEU A 220 10.10 -3.27 -16.19
N ASP A 221 11.43 -3.31 -16.18
CA ASP A 221 12.20 -4.55 -16.01
C ASP A 221 13.05 -4.45 -14.73
N TYR A 222 12.46 -4.88 -13.62
CA TYR A 222 13.16 -4.96 -12.34
C TYR A 222 14.16 -6.12 -12.36
N GLU A 223 15.43 -5.77 -12.52
CA GLU A 223 16.49 -6.76 -12.54
C GLU A 223 16.72 -7.33 -11.13
N ARG A 224 16.50 -8.62 -11.00
CA ARG A 224 16.84 -9.39 -9.80
C ARG A 224 18.36 -9.46 -9.61
N VAL A 225 18.83 -9.26 -8.36
CA VAL A 225 20.26 -9.44 -8.03
C VAL A 225 20.63 -10.93 -8.02
N ASP A 226 20.04 -11.70 -7.11
CA ASP A 226 20.23 -13.15 -7.00
C ASP A 226 19.06 -13.80 -6.23
N LYS A 227 19.11 -15.11 -5.94
CA LYS A 227 17.98 -15.84 -5.31
C LYS A 227 17.80 -15.41 -3.84
N GLU A 228 18.90 -15.14 -3.17
CA GLU A 228 18.94 -14.82 -1.75
C GLU A 228 18.39 -13.41 -1.51
N ASP A 229 18.76 -12.46 -2.38
CA ASP A 229 18.21 -11.09 -2.37
C ASP A 229 16.69 -11.08 -2.56
N SER A 230 16.16 -11.78 -3.58
CA SER A 230 14.72 -11.88 -3.80
C SER A 230 14.00 -12.46 -2.58
N ARG A 231 14.59 -13.46 -1.94
CA ARG A 231 14.03 -14.06 -0.73
C ARG A 231 14.00 -13.07 0.43
N THR A 232 15.11 -12.37 0.66
CA THR A 232 15.23 -11.34 1.71
C THR A 232 14.19 -10.23 1.52
N VAL A 233 14.00 -9.79 0.27
CA VAL A 233 12.98 -8.78 -0.08
C VAL A 233 11.57 -9.31 0.18
N ALA A 234 11.26 -10.54 -0.23
CA ALA A 234 9.96 -11.15 0.00
C ALA A 234 9.65 -11.36 1.49
N GLU A 235 10.63 -11.78 2.29
CA GLU A 235 10.49 -11.94 3.75
C GLU A 235 10.27 -10.59 4.44
N ALA A 236 11.01 -9.56 4.05
CA ALA A 236 10.81 -8.20 4.58
C ALA A 236 9.44 -7.63 4.19
N TYR A 237 9.00 -7.84 2.94
CA TYR A 237 7.63 -7.51 2.52
C TYR A 237 6.60 -8.21 3.40
N CYS A 238 6.70 -9.54 3.55
CA CYS A 238 5.75 -10.29 4.38
C CYS A 238 5.75 -9.76 5.81
N THR A 239 6.92 -9.42 6.39
CA THR A 239 7.03 -8.87 7.74
C THR A 239 6.26 -7.56 7.90
N VAL A 240 6.37 -6.64 6.93
CA VAL A 240 5.67 -5.35 6.97
C VAL A 240 4.16 -5.51 6.87
N PHE A 241 3.70 -6.49 6.09
CA PHE A 241 2.28 -6.74 5.83
C PHE A 241 1.74 -7.96 6.60
N THR A 242 2.44 -8.40 7.66
CA THR A 242 2.05 -9.59 8.43
C THR A 242 0.74 -9.34 9.18
N PRO A 243 -0.26 -10.23 9.06
CA PRO A 243 -1.50 -10.12 9.84
C PRO A 243 -1.31 -10.50 11.32
N PRO A 244 -2.08 -9.90 12.25
CA PRO A 244 -2.99 -8.77 12.02
C PRO A 244 -2.19 -7.48 11.82
N MET A 245 -2.47 -6.76 10.74
CA MET A 245 -1.84 -5.46 10.54
C MET A 245 -2.37 -4.46 11.55
N ASP A 246 -1.46 -3.68 12.13
CA ASP A 246 -1.82 -2.58 13.01
C ASP A 246 -2.66 -1.54 12.24
N LEU A 247 -3.86 -1.24 12.75
CA LEU A 247 -4.75 -0.21 12.21
C LEU A 247 -4.09 1.17 12.16
N SER A 248 -3.08 1.41 13.01
CA SER A 248 -2.26 2.63 12.97
C SER A 248 -1.44 2.77 11.68
N LEU A 249 -1.15 1.66 10.97
CA LEU A 249 -0.46 1.65 9.68
C LEU A 249 -1.40 1.92 8.50
N ALA A 250 -2.69 1.69 8.68
CA ALA A 250 -3.69 1.83 7.63
C ALA A 250 -3.75 3.24 6.97
N PRO A 251 -3.51 4.38 7.66
CA PRO A 251 -3.44 5.70 6.99
C PRO A 251 -2.14 5.92 6.19
N ILE A 252 -1.09 5.14 6.44
CA ILE A 252 0.26 5.35 5.91
C ILE A 252 0.59 4.35 4.79
N ILE A 253 0.25 3.07 5.00
CA ILE A 253 0.34 2.04 3.97
C ILE A 253 -0.96 2.09 3.18
N GLN A 254 -1.08 3.07 2.30
CA GLN A 254 -2.24 3.22 1.44
C GLN A 254 -2.22 2.18 0.30
N LEU A 255 -3.38 1.98 -0.33
CA LEU A 255 -3.52 0.97 -1.39
C LEU A 255 -2.60 1.23 -2.59
N ASP A 256 -2.28 2.50 -2.87
CA ASP A 256 -1.41 2.89 -3.98
C ASP A 256 -0.02 2.24 -3.90
N VAL A 257 0.70 2.43 -2.80
CA VAL A 257 2.04 1.85 -2.60
C VAL A 257 1.95 0.35 -2.34
N SER A 258 0.89 -0.13 -1.70
CA SER A 258 0.67 -1.57 -1.47
C SER A 258 0.60 -2.35 -2.80
N MET A 259 -0.06 -1.76 -3.80
CA MET A 259 -0.16 -2.30 -5.16
C MET A 259 1.19 -2.34 -5.86
N MET A 260 1.94 -1.23 -5.82
CA MET A 260 3.27 -1.14 -6.44
C MET A 260 4.25 -2.13 -5.81
N LEU A 261 4.29 -2.22 -4.47
CA LEU A 261 5.15 -3.15 -3.75
C LEU A 261 4.80 -4.62 -4.05
N PHE A 262 3.51 -4.95 -4.12
CA PHE A 262 3.08 -6.30 -4.44
C PHE A 262 3.56 -6.73 -5.84
N ARG A 263 3.38 -5.87 -6.86
CA ARG A 263 3.90 -6.09 -8.21
C ARG A 263 5.42 -6.25 -8.23
N TRP A 264 6.11 -5.31 -7.61
CA TRP A 264 7.58 -5.29 -7.55
C TRP A 264 8.17 -6.54 -6.88
N VAL A 265 7.59 -7.01 -5.77
CA VAL A 265 8.06 -8.25 -5.12
C VAL A 265 7.89 -9.44 -6.05
N LEU A 266 6.74 -9.57 -6.73
CA LEU A 266 6.53 -10.65 -7.70
C LEU A 266 7.51 -10.55 -8.89
N ASP A 267 7.81 -9.34 -9.38
CA ASP A 267 8.81 -9.10 -10.43
C ASP A 267 10.16 -9.66 -9.99
N LEU A 268 10.58 -9.37 -8.75
CA LEU A 268 11.83 -9.86 -8.19
C LEU A 268 11.84 -11.37 -7.91
N LEU A 269 10.69 -12.03 -7.74
CA LEU A 269 10.63 -13.50 -7.72
C LEU A 269 10.76 -14.10 -9.13
N GLY A 270 10.64 -13.29 -10.18
CA GLY A 270 10.72 -13.70 -11.57
C GLY A 270 9.39 -14.15 -12.15
N TRP A 271 8.26 -13.52 -11.78
CA TRP A 271 6.96 -13.91 -12.34
C TRP A 271 6.92 -13.82 -13.86
N GLN A 272 7.57 -12.82 -14.48
CA GLN A 272 7.68 -12.70 -15.93
C GLN A 272 8.79 -13.59 -16.54
N ALA A 273 9.76 -14.02 -15.73
CA ALA A 273 10.95 -14.72 -16.22
C ALA A 273 10.65 -16.15 -16.66
N LYS A 274 11.38 -16.66 -17.66
CA LYS A 274 11.33 -18.07 -18.03
C LYS A 274 12.04 -18.90 -16.96
N GLY A 275 11.30 -19.63 -16.13
CA GLY A 275 11.85 -20.50 -15.09
C GLY A 275 10.98 -20.53 -13.83
N ALA A 276 11.49 -21.24 -12.82
CA ALA A 276 10.88 -21.30 -11.49
C ALA A 276 11.10 -20.00 -10.71
N LEU A 277 10.14 -19.66 -9.84
CA LEU A 277 10.21 -18.49 -8.98
C LEU A 277 11.36 -18.61 -7.97
N ALA A 278 12.07 -17.52 -7.72
CA ALA A 278 12.98 -17.44 -6.59
C ALA A 278 12.16 -17.33 -5.31
N GLY A 279 12.23 -18.32 -4.41
CA GLY A 279 11.42 -18.31 -3.20
C GLY A 279 9.94 -18.64 -3.46
N GLU A 280 9.66 -19.60 -4.34
CA GLU A 280 8.31 -20.10 -4.63
C GLU A 280 7.50 -20.39 -3.35
N ASP A 281 8.16 -20.88 -2.29
CA ASP A 281 7.57 -21.17 -0.97
C ASP A 281 7.02 -19.93 -0.23
N LEU A 282 7.47 -18.72 -0.58
CA LEU A 282 6.99 -17.47 0.00
C LEU A 282 5.74 -16.93 -0.71
N VAL A 283 5.39 -17.44 -1.90
CA VAL A 283 4.26 -16.96 -2.70
C VAL A 283 2.93 -16.96 -1.90
N PRO A 284 2.56 -18.03 -1.19
CA PRO A 284 1.35 -18.01 -0.37
C PRO A 284 1.35 -16.90 0.70
N HIS A 285 2.51 -16.63 1.32
CA HIS A 285 2.66 -15.61 2.36
C HIS A 285 2.54 -14.19 1.79
N ILE A 286 3.11 -13.94 0.62
CA ILE A 286 3.01 -12.67 -0.10
C ILE A 286 1.55 -12.38 -0.46
N ILE A 287 0.85 -13.37 -1.03
CA ILE A 287 -0.57 -13.23 -1.40
C ILE A 287 -1.44 -13.03 -0.15
N LYS A 288 -1.20 -13.80 0.92
CA LYS A 288 -1.90 -13.65 2.21
C LYS A 288 -1.74 -12.24 2.77
N SER A 289 -0.53 -11.68 2.69
CA SER A 289 -0.21 -10.33 3.14
C SER A 289 -0.96 -9.26 2.32
N ALA A 290 -0.98 -9.41 0.99
CA ALA A 290 -1.73 -8.52 0.10
C ALA A 290 -3.25 -8.60 0.34
N MET A 291 -3.79 -9.82 0.52
CA MET A 291 -5.20 -10.03 0.87
C MET A 291 -5.56 -9.42 2.22
N ALA A 292 -4.71 -9.58 3.24
CA ALA A 292 -4.94 -8.95 4.53
C ALA A 292 -4.98 -7.41 4.42
N ARG A 293 -4.19 -6.83 3.50
CA ARG A 293 -4.23 -5.39 3.24
C ARG A 293 -5.52 -4.96 2.56
N LEU A 294 -6.01 -5.76 1.63
CA LEU A 294 -7.32 -5.55 1.03
C LEU A 294 -8.43 -5.67 2.08
N THR A 295 -8.42 -6.69 2.93
CA THR A 295 -9.39 -6.87 4.03
C THR A 295 -9.44 -5.66 4.94
N LEU A 296 -8.28 -5.16 5.38
CA LEU A 296 -8.17 -3.96 6.22
C LEU A 296 -8.80 -2.72 5.58
N GLU A 297 -8.71 -2.60 4.25
CA GLU A 297 -9.34 -1.48 3.56
C GLU A 297 -10.86 -1.60 3.54
N ILE A 298 -11.38 -2.80 3.30
CA ILE A 298 -12.81 -3.06 3.22
C ILE A 298 -13.44 -2.99 4.62
N ASP A 299 -12.73 -3.40 5.68
CA ASP A 299 -13.20 -3.27 7.06
C ASP A 299 -13.44 -1.81 7.47
N ARG A 300 -12.78 -0.83 6.82
CA ARG A 300 -13.02 0.59 7.08
C ARG A 300 -14.42 1.06 6.67
N GLU A 301 -15.09 0.34 5.76
CA GLU A 301 -16.50 0.59 5.44
C GLU A 301 -17.42 0.49 6.65
N TRP A 302 -17.00 -0.22 7.70
CA TRP A 302 -17.77 -0.30 8.92
C TRP A 302 -17.95 1.05 9.61
N SER A 303 -17.06 2.00 9.35
CA SER A 303 -17.11 3.35 9.91
C SER A 303 -17.90 4.33 9.02
N GLY A 304 -18.40 3.90 7.86
CA GLY A 304 -19.17 4.71 6.91
C GLY A 304 -18.89 4.35 5.45
N PRO A 305 -19.75 4.79 4.49
CA PRO A 305 -19.59 4.45 3.08
C PRO A 305 -18.26 4.93 2.48
N MET A 306 -17.62 4.09 1.65
CA MET A 306 -16.43 4.47 0.90
C MET A 306 -16.76 5.56 -0.10
N LEU A 307 -15.89 6.58 -0.14
CA LEU A 307 -15.85 7.53 -1.24
C LEU A 307 -15.52 6.82 -2.56
N ASP A 308 -16.19 7.20 -3.65
CA ASP A 308 -16.08 6.54 -4.96
C ASP A 308 -14.64 6.37 -5.45
N LYS A 309 -13.80 7.41 -5.31
CA LYS A 309 -12.39 7.34 -5.70
C LYS A 309 -11.63 6.22 -4.97
N ARG A 310 -11.90 6.07 -3.67
CA ARG A 310 -11.25 5.05 -2.83
C ARG A 310 -11.78 3.66 -3.14
N ARG A 311 -13.07 3.55 -3.48
CA ARG A 311 -13.69 2.31 -3.97
C ARG A 311 -13.06 1.85 -5.28
N ALA A 312 -12.91 2.75 -6.26
CA ALA A 312 -12.21 2.46 -7.51
C ALA A 312 -10.78 1.94 -7.28
N PHE A 313 -10.02 2.56 -6.37
CA PHE A 313 -8.70 2.06 -5.98
C PHE A 313 -8.74 0.68 -5.33
N THR A 314 -9.75 0.41 -4.51
CA THR A 314 -9.94 -0.89 -3.86
C THR A 314 -10.26 -1.97 -4.88
N ASN A 315 -11.15 -1.69 -5.84
CA ASN A 315 -11.49 -2.59 -6.94
C ASN A 315 -10.25 -2.89 -7.79
N ARG A 316 -9.47 -1.87 -8.14
CA ARG A 316 -8.22 -2.03 -8.90
C ARG A 316 -7.20 -2.88 -8.14
N TYR A 317 -6.97 -2.60 -6.86
CA TYR A 317 -6.03 -3.37 -6.05
C TYR A 317 -6.47 -4.83 -5.92
N ALA A 318 -7.77 -5.08 -5.70
CA ALA A 318 -8.32 -6.43 -5.68
C ALA A 318 -8.13 -7.14 -7.03
N GLY A 319 -8.42 -6.46 -8.14
CA GLY A 319 -8.17 -6.94 -9.50
C GLY A 319 -6.70 -7.34 -9.70
N GLU A 320 -5.75 -6.52 -9.27
CA GLU A 320 -4.33 -6.87 -9.36
C GLU A 320 -3.98 -8.08 -8.48
N VAL A 321 -4.34 -8.07 -7.19
CA VAL A 321 -4.03 -9.19 -6.28
C VAL A 321 -4.57 -10.51 -6.82
N PHE A 322 -5.82 -10.53 -7.29
CA PHE A 322 -6.46 -11.72 -7.84
C PHE A 322 -5.92 -12.09 -9.23
N GLY A 323 -5.67 -11.11 -10.10
CA GLY A 323 -5.13 -11.30 -11.44
C GLY A 323 -3.70 -11.86 -11.44
N TYR A 324 -2.80 -11.32 -10.61
CA TYR A 324 -1.46 -11.86 -10.45
C TYR A 324 -1.48 -13.25 -9.83
N THR A 325 -2.28 -13.44 -8.79
CA THR A 325 -2.40 -14.74 -8.12
C THR A 325 -2.87 -15.83 -9.08
N SER A 326 -3.93 -15.57 -9.85
CA SER A 326 -4.40 -16.51 -10.87
C SER A 326 -3.37 -16.74 -11.96
N SER A 327 -2.69 -15.69 -12.44
CA SER A 327 -1.65 -15.79 -13.46
C SER A 327 -0.49 -16.70 -13.04
N LEU A 328 -0.04 -16.63 -11.78
CA LEU A 328 1.01 -17.50 -11.25
C LEU A 328 0.63 -18.99 -11.37
N VAL A 329 -0.63 -19.31 -11.07
CA VAL A 329 -1.15 -20.69 -11.16
C VAL A 329 -1.37 -21.12 -12.61
N LEU A 330 -2.08 -20.31 -13.40
CA LEU A 330 -2.44 -20.61 -14.80
C LEU A 330 -1.20 -20.78 -15.69
N GLN A 331 -0.15 -19.99 -15.43
CA GLN A 331 1.13 -20.08 -16.14
C GLN A 331 2.05 -21.17 -15.59
N LYS A 332 1.58 -21.98 -14.62
CA LYS A 332 2.35 -23.04 -13.96
C LYS A 332 3.69 -22.55 -13.36
N LYS A 333 3.71 -21.32 -12.85
CA LYS A 333 4.88 -20.75 -12.15
C LYS A 333 5.08 -21.37 -10.77
N ILE A 334 3.98 -21.84 -10.17
CA ILE A 334 3.97 -22.63 -8.93
C ILE A 334 3.92 -24.11 -9.31
N SER A 335 5.09 -24.75 -9.30
CA SER A 335 5.27 -26.14 -9.73
C SER A 335 5.41 -27.12 -8.55
N THR A 336 5.78 -26.61 -7.38
CA THR A 336 6.02 -27.42 -6.19
C THR A 336 4.70 -27.78 -5.51
N HIS A 337 4.41 -29.07 -5.39
CA HIS A 337 3.14 -29.57 -4.84
C HIS A 337 2.85 -29.07 -3.42
N SER A 338 3.84 -29.04 -2.53
CA SER A 338 3.66 -28.51 -1.17
C SER A 338 3.30 -27.02 -1.17
N VAL A 339 3.81 -26.24 -2.13
CA VAL A 339 3.45 -24.82 -2.28
C VAL A 339 2.03 -24.67 -2.82
N GLN A 340 1.62 -25.51 -3.78
CA GLN A 340 0.25 -25.52 -4.26
C GLN A 340 -0.74 -25.85 -3.13
N GLN A 341 -0.41 -26.83 -2.27
CA GLN A 341 -1.19 -27.14 -1.08
C GLN A 341 -1.23 -25.98 -0.09
N ALA A 342 -0.09 -25.34 0.19
CA ALA A 342 -0.02 -24.17 1.05
C ALA A 342 -0.84 -23.00 0.50
N LEU A 343 -0.89 -22.83 -0.83
CA LEU A 343 -1.72 -21.82 -1.48
C LEU A 343 -3.22 -22.11 -1.29
N VAL A 344 -3.65 -23.36 -1.48
CA VAL A 344 -5.05 -23.77 -1.19
C VAL A 344 -5.38 -23.53 0.27
N GLN A 345 -4.52 -23.97 1.19
CA GLN A 345 -4.72 -23.77 2.63
C GLN A 345 -4.82 -22.28 2.97
N MET A 346 -3.96 -21.45 2.38
CA MET A 346 -3.99 -19.99 2.55
C MET A 346 -5.32 -19.39 2.09
N PHE A 347 -5.84 -19.78 0.93
CA PHE A 347 -7.15 -19.29 0.48
C PHE A 347 -8.29 -19.67 1.43
N MET A 348 -8.19 -20.84 2.07
CA MET A 348 -9.21 -21.32 3.00
C MET A 348 -9.11 -20.63 4.35
N GLU A 349 -7.91 -20.54 4.93
CA GLU A 349 -7.68 -19.85 6.22
C GLU A 349 -7.84 -18.33 6.13
N GLY A 350 -7.54 -17.76 4.97
CA GLY A 350 -7.66 -16.32 4.72
C GLY A 350 -9.05 -15.88 4.27
N ASP A 351 -10.05 -16.77 4.35
CA ASP A 351 -11.43 -16.54 3.94
C ASP A 351 -11.54 -15.88 2.56
N PHE A 352 -10.79 -16.38 1.56
CA PHE A 352 -10.70 -15.78 0.23
C PHE A 352 -12.09 -15.51 -0.38
N HIS A 353 -12.98 -16.49 -0.32
CA HIS A 353 -14.32 -16.36 -0.88
C HIS A 353 -15.14 -15.27 -0.18
N GLU A 354 -14.97 -15.13 1.13
CA GLU A 354 -15.61 -14.05 1.86
C GLU A 354 -15.05 -12.70 1.42
N LEU A 355 -13.73 -12.56 1.34
CA LEU A 355 -13.07 -11.34 0.88
C LEU A 355 -13.50 -10.96 -0.55
N ALA A 356 -13.47 -11.91 -1.48
CA ALA A 356 -13.89 -11.72 -2.87
C ALA A 356 -15.36 -11.28 -2.95
N GLY A 357 -16.23 -11.91 -2.14
CA GLY A 357 -17.63 -11.50 -2.04
C GLY A 357 -17.78 -10.07 -1.53
N ARG A 358 -17.06 -9.70 -0.47
CA ARG A 358 -17.09 -8.34 0.09
C ARG A 358 -16.59 -7.30 -0.92
N VAL A 359 -15.53 -7.59 -1.68
CA VAL A 359 -15.08 -6.73 -2.78
C VAL A 359 -16.20 -6.55 -3.80
N LEU A 360 -16.86 -7.64 -4.20
CA LEU A 360 -17.97 -7.57 -5.15
C LEU A 360 -19.16 -6.78 -4.62
N MET A 361 -19.46 -6.87 -3.31
CA MET A 361 -20.51 -6.09 -2.65
C MET A 361 -20.21 -4.59 -2.61
N LEU A 362 -18.95 -4.17 -2.71
CA LEU A 362 -18.62 -2.76 -2.89
C LEU A 362 -19.08 -2.27 -4.26
N VAL A 363 -18.96 -3.11 -5.29
CA VAL A 363 -19.37 -2.76 -6.66
C VAL A 363 -20.90 -2.67 -6.78
N THR A 364 -21.66 -3.46 -6.03
CA THR A 364 -23.14 -3.35 -6.01
C THR A 364 -23.67 -2.10 -5.30
N ARG A 365 -22.79 -1.15 -4.97
CA ARG A 365 -23.12 0.19 -4.48
C ARG A 365 -22.70 1.30 -5.45
N GLU A 366 -22.23 0.94 -6.64
CA GLU A 366 -21.84 1.90 -7.68
C GLU A 366 -23.07 2.48 -8.37
N SER A 367 -23.06 3.78 -8.62
CA SER A 367 -24.14 4.49 -9.32
C SER A 367 -23.83 4.77 -10.80
N SER A 368 -22.69 4.28 -11.30
CA SER A 368 -22.25 4.44 -12.69
C SER A 368 -22.51 3.16 -13.47
N HIS A 369 -22.92 3.29 -14.74
CA HIS A 369 -23.02 2.18 -15.69
C HIS A 369 -21.66 1.54 -16.00
N SER A 370 -20.56 2.27 -15.80
CA SER A 370 -19.20 1.79 -16.04
C SER A 370 -18.30 2.16 -14.86
N PRO A 371 -18.37 1.42 -13.74
CA PRO A 371 -17.52 1.69 -12.60
C PRO A 371 -16.04 1.50 -12.97
N PRO A 372 -15.14 2.41 -12.57
CA PRO A 372 -13.72 2.29 -12.91
C PRO A 372 -13.11 0.97 -12.40
N SER A 373 -12.28 0.32 -13.24
CA SER A 373 -11.60 -0.95 -12.95
C SER A 373 -12.52 -2.15 -12.66
N PHE A 374 -13.84 -2.04 -12.90
CA PHE A 374 -14.77 -3.15 -12.69
C PHE A 374 -14.52 -4.32 -13.65
N ASP A 375 -14.34 -4.04 -14.94
CA ASP A 375 -14.04 -5.07 -15.95
C ASP A 375 -12.76 -5.85 -15.61
N GLU A 376 -11.73 -5.15 -15.12
CA GLU A 376 -10.46 -5.75 -14.68
C GLU A 376 -10.67 -6.70 -13.49
N LEU A 377 -11.51 -6.30 -12.53
CA LEU A 377 -11.88 -7.12 -11.38
C LEU A 377 -12.66 -8.37 -11.81
N CYS A 378 -13.70 -8.21 -12.64
CA CYS A 378 -14.51 -9.32 -13.16
C CYS A 378 -13.66 -10.33 -13.94
N MET A 379 -12.77 -9.84 -14.80
CA MET A 379 -11.80 -10.68 -15.51
C MET A 379 -10.89 -11.44 -14.55
N SER A 380 -10.44 -10.80 -13.47
CA SER A 380 -9.59 -11.42 -12.45
C SER A 380 -10.32 -12.51 -11.67
N PHE A 381 -11.60 -12.33 -11.36
CA PHE A 381 -12.44 -13.39 -10.76
C PHE A 381 -12.56 -14.61 -11.66
N ARG A 382 -12.87 -14.40 -12.95
CA ARG A 382 -12.95 -15.49 -13.91
C ARG A 382 -11.60 -16.23 -14.05
N GLN A 383 -10.47 -15.52 -13.96
CA GLN A 383 -9.14 -16.12 -13.98
C GLN A 383 -8.84 -16.92 -12.70
N ILE A 384 -9.21 -16.41 -11.52
CA ILE A 384 -9.08 -17.14 -10.26
C ILE A 384 -9.90 -18.43 -10.28
N GLY A 385 -11.14 -18.40 -10.79
CA GLY A 385 -11.95 -19.60 -10.94
C GLY A 385 -11.22 -20.70 -11.71
N LYS A 386 -10.65 -20.36 -12.86
CA LYS A 386 -9.82 -21.27 -13.66
C LYS A 386 -8.55 -21.73 -12.92
N ALA A 387 -7.95 -20.86 -12.10
CA ALA A 387 -6.80 -21.23 -11.30
C ALA A 387 -7.16 -22.26 -10.23
N PHE A 388 -8.33 -22.16 -9.60
CA PHE A 388 -8.80 -23.17 -8.64
C PHE A 388 -8.97 -24.55 -9.25
N ASP A 389 -9.40 -24.66 -10.50
CA ASP A 389 -9.49 -25.94 -11.20
C ASP A 389 -8.11 -26.60 -11.44
N MET A 390 -7.02 -25.82 -11.39
CA MET A 390 -5.64 -26.33 -11.53
C MET A 390 -4.96 -26.65 -10.20
N LEU A 391 -5.53 -26.21 -9.08
CA LEU A 391 -4.98 -26.44 -7.75
C LEU A 391 -5.52 -27.74 -7.14
N PRO A 392 -4.84 -28.31 -6.13
CA PRO A 392 -5.39 -29.42 -5.36
C PRO A 392 -6.78 -29.09 -4.80
N SER A 393 -7.69 -30.07 -4.83
CA SER A 393 -9.03 -29.87 -4.28
C SER A 393 -8.98 -29.58 -2.77
N PRO A 394 -9.78 -28.62 -2.27
CA PRO A 394 -9.95 -28.43 -0.83
C PRO A 394 -10.52 -29.69 -0.15
N SER A 395 -10.30 -29.81 1.16
CA SER A 395 -10.92 -30.88 1.95
C SER A 395 -12.46 -30.78 1.96
N PRO A 396 -13.19 -31.87 2.24
CA PRO A 396 -14.66 -31.84 2.30
C PRO A 396 -15.22 -30.77 3.25
N GLU A 397 -14.61 -30.60 4.42
CA GLU A 397 -14.98 -29.58 5.42
C GLU A 397 -14.79 -28.16 4.87
N GLN A 398 -13.68 -27.92 4.16
CA GLN A 398 -13.43 -26.63 3.50
C GLN A 398 -14.43 -26.38 2.36
N LEU A 399 -14.79 -27.40 1.58
CA LEU A 399 -15.80 -27.28 0.53
C LEU A 399 -17.19 -26.92 1.10
N GLU A 400 -17.56 -27.46 2.25
CA GLU A 400 -18.81 -27.10 2.93
C GLU A 400 -18.80 -25.63 3.38
N SER A 401 -17.70 -25.17 3.98
CA SER A 401 -17.52 -23.76 4.35
C SER A 401 -17.62 -22.82 3.13
N ILE A 402 -16.93 -23.17 2.03
CA ILE A 402 -17.01 -22.41 0.77
C ILE A 402 -18.45 -22.39 0.26
N ALA A 403 -19.17 -23.51 0.27
CA ALA A 403 -20.55 -23.57 -0.22
C ALA A 403 -21.49 -22.65 0.58
N LEU A 404 -21.33 -22.60 1.91
CA LEU A 404 -22.08 -21.71 2.78
C LEU A 404 -21.79 -20.23 2.47
N THR A 405 -20.51 -19.86 2.39
CA THR A 405 -20.10 -18.48 2.04
C THR A 405 -20.57 -18.10 0.65
N TRP A 406 -20.42 -19.00 -0.32
CA TRP A 406 -20.86 -18.80 -1.70
C TRP A 406 -22.37 -18.53 -1.78
N ARG A 407 -23.18 -19.33 -1.07
CA ARG A 407 -24.62 -19.13 -0.98
C ARG A 407 -24.98 -17.76 -0.41
N LYS A 408 -24.35 -17.36 0.70
CA LYS A 408 -24.62 -16.06 1.34
C LYS A 408 -24.41 -14.90 0.38
N ILE A 409 -23.28 -14.89 -0.33
CA ILE A 409 -22.93 -13.81 -1.26
C ILE A 409 -23.79 -13.87 -2.52
N PHE A 410 -24.04 -15.05 -3.08
CA PHE A 410 -24.91 -15.22 -4.24
C PHE A 410 -26.32 -14.69 -3.99
N LEU A 411 -26.91 -15.00 -2.83
CA LEU A 411 -28.26 -14.53 -2.49
C LEU A 411 -28.30 -13.02 -2.26
N ASN A 412 -27.22 -12.42 -1.75
CA ASN A 412 -27.08 -10.97 -1.70
C ASN A 412 -27.10 -10.36 -3.10
N LEU A 413 -26.28 -10.88 -4.02
CA LEU A 413 -26.26 -10.41 -5.40
C LEU A 413 -27.64 -10.52 -6.07
N MET A 414 -28.31 -11.66 -5.88
CA MET A 414 -29.67 -11.87 -6.42
C MET A 414 -30.69 -10.90 -5.82
N TYR A 415 -30.60 -10.61 -4.51
CA TYR A 415 -31.45 -9.60 -3.89
C TYR A 415 -31.22 -8.22 -4.51
N HIS A 416 -29.96 -7.82 -4.68
CA HIS A 416 -29.62 -6.56 -5.34
C HIS A 416 -30.12 -6.53 -6.78
N HIS A 417 -29.96 -7.61 -7.54
CA HIS A 417 -30.45 -7.74 -8.91
C HIS A 417 -31.97 -7.58 -9.01
N GLN A 418 -32.73 -8.07 -8.03
CA GLN A 418 -34.21 -8.06 -8.06
C GLN A 418 -34.81 -6.84 -7.36
N SER A 419 -34.00 -6.04 -6.68
CA SER A 419 -34.47 -4.92 -5.86
C SER A 419 -34.63 -3.66 -6.71
N VAL A 420 -35.81 -3.04 -6.62
CA VAL A 420 -36.07 -1.72 -7.21
C VAL A 420 -35.37 -0.60 -6.42
N LEU A 421 -34.86 -0.90 -5.22
CA LEU A 421 -34.25 0.06 -4.30
C LEU A 421 -32.73 0.19 -4.49
N THR A 422 -32.12 -0.56 -5.42
CA THR A 422 -30.69 -0.45 -5.69
C THR A 422 -30.40 0.64 -6.70
N HIS A 423 -29.46 1.52 -6.38
CA HIS A 423 -28.98 2.57 -7.28
C HIS A 423 -28.00 2.06 -8.35
N THR A 424 -27.60 0.79 -8.29
CA THR A 424 -26.68 0.16 -9.25
C THR A 424 -27.42 -0.37 -10.45
N HIS A 425 -26.83 -0.18 -11.63
CA HIS A 425 -27.43 -0.60 -12.89
C HIS A 425 -27.43 -2.13 -13.06
N GLU A 426 -28.49 -2.65 -13.68
CA GLU A 426 -28.75 -4.09 -13.83
C GLU A 426 -27.61 -4.81 -14.56
N ASP A 427 -27.03 -4.19 -15.58
CA ASP A 427 -25.88 -4.71 -16.35
C ASP A 427 -24.63 -4.93 -15.48
N VAL A 428 -24.35 -4.02 -14.55
CA VAL A 428 -23.25 -4.15 -13.58
C VAL A 428 -23.51 -5.32 -12.63
N ILE A 429 -24.76 -5.48 -12.19
CA ILE A 429 -25.14 -6.58 -11.28
C ILE A 429 -25.10 -7.93 -12.00
N ASP A 430 -25.56 -7.99 -13.25
CA ASP A 430 -25.50 -9.18 -14.11
C ASP A 430 -24.06 -9.67 -14.28
N GLU A 431 -23.15 -8.76 -14.66
CA GLU A 431 -21.73 -9.07 -14.83
C GLU A 431 -21.08 -9.52 -13.51
N ALA A 432 -21.47 -8.90 -12.39
CA ALA A 432 -21.04 -9.30 -11.06
C ALA A 432 -21.50 -10.73 -10.70
N VAL A 433 -22.76 -11.06 -10.96
CA VAL A 433 -23.33 -12.41 -10.73
C VAL A 433 -22.61 -13.45 -11.59
N GLN A 434 -22.37 -13.17 -12.87
CA GLN A 434 -21.66 -14.07 -13.77
C GLN A 434 -20.22 -14.31 -13.32
N SER A 435 -19.51 -13.25 -12.94
CA SER A 435 -18.13 -13.34 -12.44
C SER A 435 -18.06 -14.06 -11.09
N TRP A 436 -19.08 -13.92 -10.23
CA TRP A 436 -19.19 -14.67 -8.98
C TRP A 436 -19.47 -16.17 -9.19
N ASP A 437 -20.35 -16.52 -10.13
CA ASP A 437 -20.61 -17.94 -10.46
C ASP A 437 -19.36 -18.63 -11.01
N ALA A 438 -18.52 -17.89 -11.74
CA ALA A 438 -17.24 -18.38 -12.24
C ALA A 438 -16.22 -18.73 -11.14
N LEU A 439 -16.35 -18.16 -9.93
CA LEU A 439 -15.51 -18.50 -8.78
C LEU A 439 -15.95 -19.79 -8.09
N ARG A 440 -17.11 -20.37 -8.43
CA ARG A 440 -17.62 -21.57 -7.79
C ARG A 440 -16.72 -22.77 -8.12
N PRO A 441 -16.14 -23.46 -7.11
CA PRO A 441 -15.45 -24.72 -7.33
C PRO A 441 -16.38 -25.73 -8.02
N SER A 442 -15.90 -26.41 -9.06
CA SER A 442 -16.67 -27.39 -9.83
C SER A 442 -17.24 -28.56 -9.00
N SER A 443 -16.68 -28.81 -7.82
CA SER A 443 -17.14 -29.78 -6.83
C SER A 443 -18.41 -29.35 -6.07
N ILE A 444 -18.76 -28.06 -6.05
CA ILE A 444 -19.95 -27.53 -5.38
C ILE A 444 -21.11 -27.51 -6.39
N LYS A 445 -21.92 -28.57 -6.38
CA LYS A 445 -22.95 -28.78 -7.43
C LYS A 445 -24.28 -28.04 -7.25
N ARG A 446 -24.53 -27.41 -6.10
CA ARG A 446 -25.60 -26.43 -5.80
C ARG A 446 -25.57 -26.14 -4.30
N PRO A 447 -26.04 -24.97 -3.82
CA PRO A 447 -26.21 -24.75 -2.39
C PRO A 447 -27.13 -25.84 -1.79
N PRO A 448 -26.82 -26.40 -0.60
CA PRO A 448 -27.73 -27.34 0.06
C PRO A 448 -29.06 -26.66 0.36
N ASP A 449 -30.19 -27.35 0.16
CA ASP A 449 -31.51 -26.82 0.51
C ASP A 449 -31.57 -26.60 2.04
N VAL A 450 -31.58 -25.33 2.46
CA VAL A 450 -31.86 -24.96 3.87
C VAL A 450 -32.88 -23.84 3.83
N PHE A 451 -33.94 -23.98 4.63
CA PHE A 451 -35.13 -23.13 4.66
C PHE A 451 -34.80 -21.63 4.66
N GLU A 452 -35.27 -20.94 3.62
CA GLU A 452 -35.33 -19.48 3.54
C GLU A 452 -36.76 -19.01 3.83
N CYS A 453 -36.88 -17.87 4.51
CA CYS A 453 -38.13 -17.13 4.56
C CYS A 453 -38.58 -16.85 3.11
N THR A 454 -39.81 -17.22 2.75
CA THR A 454 -40.34 -17.04 1.39
C THR A 454 -40.67 -15.59 1.04
N ASN A 455 -40.36 -14.63 1.92
CA ASN A 455 -40.56 -13.21 1.68
C ASN A 455 -39.32 -12.62 0.99
N PRO A 456 -39.43 -12.12 -0.26
CA PRO A 456 -38.31 -11.55 -1.00
C PRO A 456 -37.67 -10.31 -0.33
N ARG A 457 -38.30 -9.78 0.74
CA ARG A 457 -37.78 -8.68 1.57
C ARG A 457 -37.02 -9.13 2.83
N CYS A 458 -36.92 -10.43 3.10
CA CYS A 458 -36.20 -10.94 4.26
C CYS A 458 -34.75 -11.28 3.91
N ALA A 459 -33.84 -10.39 4.32
CA ALA A 459 -32.42 -10.69 4.45
C ALA A 459 -32.20 -11.97 5.28
N ILE A 460 -31.35 -12.88 4.79
CA ILE A 460 -31.06 -14.16 5.43
C ILE A 460 -30.37 -13.92 6.78
N ARG A 461 -31.04 -14.22 7.89
CA ARG A 461 -30.56 -13.97 9.27
C ARG A 461 -29.12 -14.44 9.54
N SER A 462 -28.66 -15.53 8.92
CA SER A 462 -27.30 -16.06 9.11
C SER A 462 -26.19 -15.24 8.46
N THR A 463 -26.54 -14.29 7.58
CA THR A 463 -25.58 -13.44 6.86
C THR A 463 -25.34 -12.12 7.60
N TYR A 464 -26.33 -11.66 8.38
CA TYR A 464 -26.35 -10.30 8.93
C TYR A 464 -26.41 -10.22 10.45
N ALA A 465 -26.20 -11.34 11.15
CA ALA A 465 -26.25 -11.37 12.61
C ALA A 465 -25.16 -10.51 13.29
N VAL A 466 -24.12 -10.05 12.56
CA VAL A 466 -22.95 -9.35 13.15
C VAL A 466 -22.33 -8.24 12.26
N ARG A 467 -22.98 -7.64 11.25
CA ARG A 467 -22.29 -6.75 10.26
C ARG A 467 -23.06 -5.49 9.82
N PRO A 468 -22.40 -4.40 9.38
CA PRO A 468 -22.98 -3.06 9.23
C PRO A 468 -24.02 -2.89 8.11
N GLU A 469 -24.20 -3.89 7.24
CA GLU A 469 -25.40 -3.93 6.40
C GLU A 469 -26.69 -3.99 7.24
N ALA A 470 -26.59 -4.41 8.52
CA ALA A 470 -27.59 -4.28 9.60
C ALA A 470 -28.19 -2.87 9.76
N CYS A 471 -27.48 -1.86 9.29
CA CYS A 471 -27.80 -0.46 9.52
C CYS A 471 -28.15 0.30 8.23
N ILE A 472 -28.28 -0.38 7.08
CA ILE A 472 -28.70 0.29 5.84
C ILE A 472 -30.17 0.68 5.98
N VAL A 473 -30.38 1.99 5.93
CA VAL A 473 -31.69 2.62 5.98
C VAL A 473 -32.23 2.72 4.55
N CYS A 474 -33.49 2.34 4.34
CA CYS A 474 -34.15 2.52 3.05
C CYS A 474 -34.20 4.01 2.69
N GLY A 475 -33.70 4.39 1.52
CA GLY A 475 -33.64 5.78 1.07
C GLY A 475 -35.01 6.42 0.80
N GLU A 476 -36.08 5.64 0.66
CA GLU A 476 -37.45 6.17 0.45
C GLU A 476 -38.24 6.34 1.75
N CYS A 477 -38.05 5.45 2.72
CA CYS A 477 -38.85 5.44 3.94
C CYS A 477 -38.07 5.72 5.23
N GLU A 478 -36.76 5.93 5.12
CA GLU A 478 -35.85 6.20 6.24
C GLU A 478 -35.89 5.17 7.39
N GLU A 479 -36.41 3.96 7.14
CA GLU A 479 -36.40 2.85 8.11
C GLU A 479 -35.19 1.92 7.88
N ALA A 480 -34.54 1.51 8.97
CA ALA A 480 -33.47 0.51 8.94
C ALA A 480 -34.02 -0.83 8.41
N MET A 481 -33.29 -1.50 7.51
CA MET A 481 -33.71 -2.78 6.89
C MET A 481 -33.80 -3.98 7.87
N TYR A 482 -33.69 -3.75 9.18
CA TYR A 482 -33.73 -4.77 10.20
C TYR A 482 -34.89 -4.50 11.13
N CYS A 483 -35.90 -5.36 11.07
CA CYS A 483 -36.87 -5.48 12.14
C CYS A 483 -36.11 -5.77 13.44
N ASP A 484 -36.07 -4.77 14.32
CA ASP A 484 -35.63 -4.90 15.70
C ASP A 484 -36.29 -6.13 16.34
N ILE A 485 -35.49 -6.95 17.01
CA ILE A 485 -35.90 -8.17 17.70
C ILE A 485 -37.08 -7.89 18.66
N GLY A 486 -37.20 -6.64 19.14
CA GLY A 486 -38.31 -6.18 19.98
C GLY A 486 -39.68 -6.10 19.30
N ARG A 487 -39.78 -5.90 17.97
CA ARG A 487 -41.08 -5.75 17.27
C ARG A 487 -41.71 -7.08 16.84
N LEU A 488 -40.90 -8.10 16.54
CA LEU A 488 -41.41 -9.43 16.13
C LEU A 488 -42.01 -10.23 17.30
N ASN A 489 -41.56 -9.98 18.53
CA ASN A 489 -42.14 -10.61 19.72
C ASN A 489 -43.45 -9.96 20.21
N GLN A 490 -43.89 -8.86 19.60
CA GLN A 490 -45.15 -8.17 19.95
C GLN A 490 -46.34 -8.56 19.06
N GLN A 491 -46.13 -9.38 18.02
CA GLN A 491 -47.20 -9.80 17.09
C GLN A 491 -47.70 -11.23 17.27
N MET A 492 -47.40 -11.88 18.41
CA MET A 492 -48.12 -13.10 18.82
C MET A 492 -49.07 -12.80 19.98
N PRO A 493 -50.38 -13.09 19.85
CA PRO A 493 -51.32 -12.88 20.93
C PRO A 493 -51.24 -14.05 21.91
N THR A 494 -50.80 -13.80 23.14
CA THR A 494 -51.21 -14.63 24.30
C THR A 494 -51.12 -13.83 25.59
N GLY A 495 -52.30 -13.59 26.17
CA GLY A 495 -52.61 -13.41 27.60
C GLY A 495 -51.59 -12.88 28.60
N ALA A 496 -51.93 -11.72 29.17
CA ALA A 496 -51.94 -11.39 30.60
C ALA A 496 -50.63 -11.10 31.39
N ILE A 497 -50.60 -9.85 31.86
CA ILE A 497 -50.21 -9.36 33.22
C ILE A 497 -48.76 -8.91 33.47
N VAL A 498 -48.64 -7.57 33.47
CA VAL A 498 -47.97 -6.65 34.41
C VAL A 498 -46.44 -6.53 34.43
N GLY A 499 -45.99 -5.27 34.27
CA GLY A 499 -44.70 -4.81 34.82
C GLY A 499 -44.14 -3.57 34.12
N HIS A 500 -44.58 -2.38 34.53
CA HIS A 500 -43.94 -1.10 34.17
C HIS A 500 -42.46 -1.06 34.55
N GLN A 501 -41.60 -0.48 33.69
CA GLN A 501 -40.76 0.65 34.10
C GLN A 501 -40.20 1.44 32.91
N LYS A 502 -40.47 2.75 32.96
CA LYS A 502 -39.91 3.81 32.10
C LYS A 502 -38.41 3.96 32.39
N ILE A 503 -37.60 4.15 31.35
CA ILE A 503 -36.43 5.03 31.43
C ILE A 503 -36.46 5.95 30.19
N SER A 504 -36.39 7.26 30.46
CA SER A 504 -36.45 8.37 29.51
C SER A 504 -35.09 8.61 28.82
N PRO A 505 -35.06 9.13 27.58
CA PRO A 505 -33.83 9.53 26.90
C PRO A 505 -33.47 11.00 27.21
N ALA A 506 -32.24 11.21 27.69
CA ALA A 506 -31.47 12.44 27.67
C ALA A 506 -30.00 11.95 27.67
N VAL A 507 -29.07 12.34 26.79
CA VAL A 507 -28.69 13.66 26.32
C VAL A 507 -27.83 13.47 25.07
N PHE A 508 -28.14 14.15 23.96
CA PHE A 508 -27.16 14.57 22.96
C PHE A 508 -27.53 15.99 22.52
N LYS A 509 -26.77 16.97 23.01
CA LYS A 509 -26.75 18.33 22.48
C LYS A 509 -25.42 18.97 22.85
N TYR A 510 -24.49 19.04 21.90
CA TYR A 510 -23.47 20.09 21.83
C TYR A 510 -22.80 20.06 20.45
N LEU A 511 -23.49 20.63 19.45
CA LEU A 511 -22.87 21.30 18.30
C LEU A 511 -23.81 22.45 17.93
N GLY A 512 -23.48 23.66 18.38
CA GLY A 512 -23.97 24.92 17.81
C GLY A 512 -22.84 25.47 16.95
N THR A 513 -23.00 25.52 15.62
CA THR A 513 -23.58 26.61 14.81
C THR A 513 -22.67 27.83 14.71
N GLY A 514 -22.34 28.16 13.48
CA GLY A 514 -21.71 29.40 13.04
C GLY A 514 -21.85 29.51 11.52
N ASP A 515 -23.07 29.81 11.09
CA ASP A 515 -23.46 30.12 9.71
C ASP A 515 -22.70 31.34 9.16
N HIS A 516 -22.45 31.32 7.85
CA HIS A 516 -22.56 32.53 7.03
C HIS A 516 -23.36 32.20 5.78
N GLU A 517 -24.59 32.71 5.78
CA GLU A 517 -25.56 32.67 4.70
C GLU A 517 -25.08 33.42 3.45
N ALA A 518 -25.34 32.82 2.29
CA ALA A 518 -25.47 33.52 1.02
C ALA A 518 -26.90 34.09 0.92
N SER A 519 -27.03 35.40 0.73
CA SER A 519 -28.29 36.03 0.35
C SER A 519 -28.33 36.28 -1.15
N ALA A 520 -29.40 35.80 -1.79
CA ALA A 520 -29.79 36.13 -3.16
C ALA A 520 -31.16 36.83 -3.15
N GLN A 521 -31.45 37.55 -4.25
CA GLN A 521 -32.69 38.27 -4.63
C GLN A 521 -32.72 39.75 -4.23
N LYS A 522 -33.14 40.73 -5.06
CA LYS A 522 -33.89 40.73 -6.34
C LYS A 522 -33.92 42.18 -6.91
N LEU A 523 -34.25 42.31 -8.20
CA LEU A 523 -34.97 43.42 -8.87
C LEU A 523 -34.27 44.79 -9.03
N SER A 524 -33.76 45.06 -10.23
CA SER A 524 -34.27 46.06 -11.21
C SER A 524 -33.38 46.10 -12.44
#